data_AF-A0A945ASN4-F1
#
_entry.id   AF-A0A945ASN4-F1
#
_cell.length_a   1.000
_cell.length_b   1.000
_cell.length_c   1.000
_cell.angle_alpha   90.00
_cell.angle_beta   90.00
_cell.angle_gamma   90.00
#
_symmetry.space_group_name_H-M   'P 1'
#
loop_
_entity.id
_entity.type
_entity.pdbx_description
1 polymer ?
#
loop_
_entity_poly.entity_id
_entity_poly.type
_entity_poly.pdbx_seq_one_letter_code
_entity_poly.pdbx_strand_id
1 'polypeptide(L)'
;MSKIQSMAMAFIACVALSVIGQEYEIEALTAPRASRLVAESEEGATNLMLPYVSSVDVETAHELAKATQAGLLLDGLLSVDKKTARELAAFSGFVISLNGITNLESGTADELSAFEGRALVLNGLEVIDLIAARKLVQFKGQAIFLDGIKEMCPKVAEAFVGFRGKYVGMYGLQEIDKELMAVLMRWRVEKISLREEVLTMEAKEIMARHKHSWEIIGDVWAAF
;
A
#
# COMPACT_ATOMS: atom_id res chain seq x y z
N MET A 1 6.63 29.50 -7.80
CA MET A 1 6.99 29.85 -6.40
C MET A 1 6.15 28.96 -5.49
N SER A 2 6.86 28.07 -4.79
CA SER A 2 6.46 27.03 -3.81
C SER A 2 5.06 26.39 -3.91
N LYS A 3 4.96 25.29 -4.69
CA LYS A 3 4.05 24.18 -4.39
C LYS A 3 4.61 23.44 -3.16
N ILE A 4 4.34 23.94 -1.97
CA ILE A 4 4.39 23.08 -0.78
C ILE A 4 3.03 22.40 -0.78
N GLN A 5 3.00 21.13 -1.19
CA GLN A 5 1.80 20.30 -1.03
C GLN A 5 1.56 20.20 0.48
N SER A 6 0.55 20.89 1.01
CA SER A 6 0.23 20.85 2.43
C SER A 6 -0.08 19.39 2.84
N MET A 7 0.68 18.89 3.81
CA MET A 7 0.49 17.59 4.45
C MET A 7 -0.11 17.83 5.84
N ALA A 8 -1.32 17.33 6.09
CA ALA A 8 -1.88 17.36 7.44
C ALA A 8 -1.34 16.16 8.23
N MET A 9 -0.36 16.43 9.10
CA MET A 9 0.17 15.44 10.05
C MET A 9 -0.63 15.52 11.34
N ALA A 10 -1.48 14.52 11.59
CA ALA A 10 -2.11 14.37 12.89
C ALA A 10 -1.10 13.75 13.86
N PHE A 11 -0.46 14.59 14.69
CA PHE A 11 0.40 14.12 15.78
C PHE A 11 -0.47 13.49 16.88
N ILE A 12 -0.62 12.17 16.82
CA ILE A 12 -1.03 11.38 17.99
C ILE A 12 0.25 11.13 18.78
N ALA A 13 0.41 11.83 19.92
CA ALA A 13 1.52 11.62 20.82
C ALA A 13 1.47 10.17 21.35
N CYS A 14 2.34 9.30 20.82
CA CYS A 14 2.51 7.92 21.29
C CYS A 14 3.90 7.68 21.91
N VAL A 15 4.61 8.71 22.35
CA VAL A 15 5.93 8.54 22.97
C VAL A 15 6.00 9.22 24.33
N ALA A 16 6.35 8.43 25.34
CA ALA A 16 6.65 8.84 26.70
C ALA A 16 7.75 9.90 26.73
N LEU A 17 7.35 11.17 26.85
CA LEU A 17 8.23 12.24 27.32
C LEU A 17 7.92 12.47 28.79
N SER A 18 8.78 11.94 29.65
CA SER A 18 8.77 12.18 31.08
C SER A 18 9.16 13.62 31.39
N VAL A 19 8.17 14.51 31.36
CA VAL A 19 8.25 15.82 32.04
C VAL A 19 6.99 15.98 32.88
N ILE A 20 7.15 15.64 34.17
CA ILE A 20 6.33 16.08 35.30
C ILE A 20 4.81 15.78 35.17
N GLY A 21 4.40 14.62 35.71
CA GLY A 21 3.16 14.55 36.48
C GLY A 21 1.83 14.30 35.75
N GLN A 22 1.85 13.78 34.51
CA GLN A 22 0.68 13.08 33.94
C GLN A 22 1.17 11.84 33.20
N GLU A 23 0.83 10.65 33.71
CA GLU A 23 0.85 9.43 32.90
C GLU A 23 -0.22 9.61 31.82
N TYR A 24 0.19 10.05 30.64
CA TYR A 24 -0.67 10.01 29.46
C TYR A 24 -0.82 8.54 29.09
N GLU A 25 -1.95 7.93 29.45
CA GLU A 25 -2.39 6.69 28.83
C GLU A 25 -2.24 6.87 27.32
N ILE A 26 -1.66 5.88 26.65
CA ILE A 26 -1.61 5.84 25.18
C ILE A 26 -3.08 5.72 24.73
N GLU A 27 -3.75 6.84 24.56
CA GLU A 27 -5.14 6.85 24.11
C GLU A 27 -5.15 6.32 22.68
N ALA A 28 -5.65 5.09 22.53
CA ALA A 28 -5.93 4.50 21.24
C ALA A 28 -6.79 5.46 20.40
N LEU A 29 -6.61 5.44 19.07
CA LEU A 29 -7.44 6.24 18.19
C LEU A 29 -8.86 5.67 18.21
N THR A 30 -9.78 6.36 18.89
CA THR A 30 -11.20 5.99 18.96
C THR A 30 -12.00 6.63 17.83
N ALA A 31 -13.18 6.10 17.52
CA ALA A 31 -14.06 6.65 16.50
C ALA A 31 -14.41 8.14 16.72
N PRO A 32 -14.80 8.61 17.93
CA PRO A 32 -15.04 10.04 18.14
C PRO A 32 -13.82 10.93 17.86
N ARG A 33 -12.61 10.42 18.17
CA ARG A 33 -11.37 11.15 17.90
C ARG A 33 -11.02 11.15 16.42
N ALA A 34 -11.19 10.03 15.73
CA ALA A 34 -11.06 9.96 14.28
C ALA A 34 -12.03 10.91 13.57
N SER A 35 -13.29 10.95 14.00
CA SER A 35 -14.31 11.85 13.47
C SER A 35 -13.91 13.34 13.62
N ARG A 36 -13.37 13.72 14.79
CA ARG A 36 -12.83 15.07 15.01
C ARG A 36 -11.62 15.36 14.12
N LEU A 37 -10.67 14.42 14.01
CA LEU A 37 -9.50 14.58 13.13
C LEU A 37 -9.90 14.79 11.67
N VAL A 38 -10.92 14.06 11.20
CA VAL A 38 -11.46 14.25 9.84
C VAL A 38 -12.12 15.62 9.70
N ALA A 39 -12.92 16.05 10.68
CA ALA A 39 -13.61 17.34 10.64
C ALA A 39 -12.68 18.56 10.77
N GLU A 40 -11.60 18.42 11.55
CA GLU A 40 -10.62 19.48 11.84
C GLU A 40 -9.42 19.45 10.88
N SER A 41 -9.39 18.49 9.96
CA SER A 41 -8.31 18.37 8.99
C SER A 41 -8.20 19.63 8.13
N GLU A 42 -6.97 20.10 7.93
CA GLU A 42 -6.69 21.37 7.26
C GLU A 42 -7.27 21.38 5.84
N GLU A 43 -8.03 22.43 5.51
CA GLU A 43 -8.56 22.64 4.17
C GLU A 43 -7.41 22.75 3.17
N GLY A 44 -7.40 21.88 2.16
CA GLY A 44 -6.33 21.81 1.15
C GLY A 44 -5.18 20.86 1.48
N ALA A 45 -5.20 20.17 2.63
CA ALA A 45 -4.28 19.08 2.89
C ALA A 45 -4.46 17.96 1.85
N THR A 46 -3.36 17.48 1.27
CA THR A 46 -3.43 16.41 0.26
C THR A 46 -3.72 15.06 0.88
N ASN A 47 -3.16 14.78 2.06
CA ASN A 47 -3.23 13.48 2.71
C ASN A 47 -3.62 13.63 4.19
N LEU A 48 -4.41 12.67 4.70
CA LEU A 48 -4.59 12.43 6.12
C LEU A 48 -3.56 11.39 6.55
N MET A 49 -2.63 11.79 7.42
CA MET A 49 -1.48 10.97 7.81
C MET A 49 -1.53 10.63 9.29
N LEU A 50 -1.52 9.32 9.58
CA LEU A 50 -1.55 8.74 10.93
C LEU A 50 -0.46 7.66 11.05
N PRO A 51 0.83 8.03 10.95
CA PRO A 51 1.93 7.07 10.82
C PRO A 51 2.23 6.27 12.09
N TYR A 52 1.64 6.63 13.23
CA TYR A 52 1.92 6.02 14.53
C TYR A 52 0.72 5.27 15.13
N VAL A 53 -0.38 5.16 14.39
CA VAL A 53 -1.56 4.38 14.82
C VAL A 53 -1.30 2.92 14.50
N SER A 54 -1.13 2.08 15.52
CA SER A 54 -0.81 0.66 15.36
C SER A 54 -2.01 -0.26 15.16
N SER A 55 -3.20 0.18 15.58
CA SER A 55 -4.47 -0.53 15.39
C SER A 55 -5.64 0.44 15.22
N VAL A 56 -6.65 0.00 14.48
CA VAL A 56 -7.96 0.67 14.36
C VAL A 56 -9.06 -0.40 14.39
N ASP A 57 -10.14 -0.11 15.10
CA ASP A 57 -11.36 -0.91 15.04
C ASP A 57 -12.25 -0.48 13.85
N VAL A 58 -13.36 -1.19 13.67
CA VAL A 58 -14.31 -0.98 12.57
C VAL A 58 -14.92 0.42 12.61
N GLU A 59 -15.34 0.90 13.78
CA GLU A 59 -15.96 2.22 13.93
C GLU A 59 -14.96 3.34 13.65
N THR A 60 -13.72 3.17 14.09
CA THR A 60 -12.63 4.13 13.83
C THR A 60 -12.29 4.16 12.34
N ALA A 61 -12.16 3.00 11.70
CA ALA A 61 -11.94 2.93 10.26
C ALA A 61 -13.10 3.56 9.46
N HIS A 62 -14.33 3.38 9.91
CA HIS A 62 -15.51 4.01 9.32
C HIS A 62 -15.44 5.54 9.39
N GLU A 63 -15.02 6.11 10.52
CA GLU A 63 -14.83 7.56 10.62
C GLU A 63 -13.67 8.05 9.76
N LEU A 64 -12.53 7.34 9.74
CA LEU A 64 -11.38 7.69 8.90
C LEU A 64 -11.70 7.68 7.41
N ALA A 65 -12.55 6.75 6.94
CA ALA A 65 -12.96 6.65 5.55
C ALA A 65 -13.79 7.86 5.05
N LYS A 66 -14.30 8.70 5.97
CA LYS A 66 -14.99 9.96 5.65
C LYS A 66 -14.05 11.12 5.32
N ALA A 67 -12.74 10.91 5.46
CA ALA A 67 -11.72 11.86 5.06
C ALA A 67 -11.95 12.39 3.63
N THR A 68 -11.74 13.69 3.44
CA THR A 68 -11.91 14.37 2.14
C THR A 68 -10.59 14.54 1.39
N GLN A 69 -9.48 14.13 2.02
CA GLN A 69 -8.14 14.15 1.46
C GLN A 69 -8.01 13.20 0.26
N ALA A 70 -7.01 13.43 -0.58
CA ALA A 70 -6.66 12.55 -1.68
C ALA A 70 -6.04 11.22 -1.18
N GLY A 71 -5.35 11.23 -0.05
CA GLY A 71 -4.72 10.04 0.52
C GLY A 71 -5.07 9.79 1.98
N LEU A 72 -5.24 8.51 2.32
CA LEU A 72 -5.35 8.01 3.69
C LEU A 72 -4.13 7.14 4.00
N LEU A 73 -3.20 7.68 4.78
CA LEU A 73 -1.90 7.07 5.07
C LEU A 73 -1.88 6.58 6.53
N LEU A 74 -2.06 5.28 6.70
CA LEU A 74 -2.12 4.59 7.99
C LEU A 74 -0.91 3.65 8.14
N ASP A 75 0.28 4.18 7.83
CA ASP A 75 1.52 3.40 7.74
C ASP A 75 2.01 2.81 9.07
N GLY A 76 1.38 3.18 10.19
CA GLY A 76 1.63 2.57 11.49
C GLY A 76 0.86 1.27 11.74
N LEU A 77 -0.19 0.98 10.96
CA LEU A 77 -1.08 -0.15 11.24
C LEU A 77 -0.36 -1.47 11.07
N LEU A 78 -0.33 -2.27 12.12
CA LEU A 78 0.37 -3.56 12.12
C LEU A 78 -0.47 -4.69 11.53
N SER A 79 -1.81 -4.56 11.60
CA SER A 79 -2.76 -5.52 11.03
C SER A 79 -4.08 -4.85 10.69
N VAL A 80 -4.81 -5.45 9.74
CA VAL A 80 -6.15 -5.03 9.34
C VAL A 80 -7.00 -6.28 9.15
N ASP A 81 -8.05 -6.42 9.94
CA ASP A 81 -9.02 -7.51 9.75
C ASP A 81 -9.97 -7.22 8.58
N LYS A 82 -10.74 -8.24 8.19
CA LYS A 82 -11.69 -8.15 7.07
C LYS A 82 -12.71 -7.02 7.23
N LYS A 83 -13.25 -6.78 8.42
CA LYS A 83 -14.31 -5.77 8.64
C LYS A 83 -13.70 -4.37 8.60
N THR A 84 -12.55 -4.18 9.23
CA THR A 84 -11.81 -2.93 9.18
C THR A 84 -11.38 -2.59 7.75
N ALA A 85 -10.88 -3.57 6.98
CA ALA A 85 -10.52 -3.38 5.57
C ALA A 85 -11.70 -2.92 4.71
N ARG A 86 -12.90 -3.45 4.97
CA ARG A 86 -14.12 -3.03 4.26
C ARG A 86 -14.44 -1.56 4.50
N GLU A 87 -14.37 -1.10 5.74
CA GLU A 87 -14.62 0.30 6.06
C GLU A 87 -13.55 1.20 5.43
N LEU A 88 -12.27 0.82 5.51
CA LEU A 88 -11.18 1.56 4.85
C LEU A 88 -11.36 1.62 3.33
N ALA A 89 -11.81 0.53 2.70
CA ALA A 89 -12.06 0.48 1.25
C ALA A 89 -13.21 1.40 0.79
N ALA A 90 -14.07 1.86 1.71
CA ALA A 90 -15.10 2.86 1.42
C ALA A 90 -14.56 4.30 1.34
N PHE A 91 -13.27 4.52 1.63
CA PHE A 91 -12.63 5.81 1.45
C PHE A 91 -12.74 6.28 -0.01
N SER A 92 -13.16 7.53 -0.20
CA SER A 92 -13.44 8.09 -1.53
C SER A 92 -12.23 8.77 -2.20
N GLY A 93 -11.09 8.81 -1.53
CA GLY A 93 -9.86 9.38 -2.07
C GLY A 93 -9.17 8.49 -3.10
N PHE A 94 -7.97 8.89 -3.49
CA PHE A 94 -7.18 8.23 -4.54
C PHE A 94 -6.21 7.18 -4.00
N VAL A 95 -5.72 7.32 -2.78
CA VAL A 95 -4.64 6.47 -2.26
C VAL A 95 -4.93 5.98 -0.85
N ILE A 96 -4.79 4.68 -0.62
CA ILE A 96 -4.68 4.11 0.72
C ILE A 96 -3.28 3.55 0.88
N SER A 97 -2.60 3.93 1.95
CA SER A 97 -1.29 3.42 2.33
C SER A 97 -1.36 2.70 3.67
N LEU A 98 -0.92 1.44 3.69
CA LEU A 98 -0.90 0.55 4.86
C LEU A 98 0.50 -0.06 5.01
N ASN A 99 1.56 0.75 4.95
CA ASN A 99 2.93 0.21 4.93
C ASN A 99 3.39 -0.44 6.24
N GLY A 100 2.58 -0.40 7.30
CA GLY A 100 2.86 -1.11 8.55
C GLY A 100 2.46 -2.58 8.53
N ILE A 101 1.59 -3.00 7.60
CA ILE A 101 1.14 -4.41 7.54
C ILE A 101 2.20 -5.26 6.85
N THR A 102 2.59 -6.36 7.48
CA THR A 102 3.65 -7.25 6.96
C THR A 102 3.14 -8.54 6.35
N ASN A 103 1.86 -8.87 6.57
CA ASN A 103 1.16 -10.00 5.97
C ASN A 103 -0.28 -9.59 5.58
N LEU A 104 -0.86 -10.27 4.59
CA LEU A 104 -2.19 -9.99 4.08
C LEU A 104 -3.02 -11.26 3.97
N GLU A 105 -4.04 -11.38 4.84
CA GLU A 105 -5.01 -12.48 4.74
C GLU A 105 -5.90 -12.32 3.51
N SER A 106 -6.31 -13.45 2.92
CA SER A 106 -7.17 -13.44 1.71
C SER A 106 -8.51 -12.72 1.90
N GLY A 107 -9.10 -12.76 3.09
CA GLY A 107 -10.33 -12.02 3.40
C GLY A 107 -10.11 -10.50 3.41
N THR A 108 -9.01 -10.04 4.00
CA THR A 108 -8.59 -8.63 3.99
C THR A 108 -8.23 -8.16 2.58
N ALA A 109 -7.50 -8.98 1.81
CA ALA A 109 -7.17 -8.70 0.41
C ALA A 109 -8.42 -8.50 -0.48
N ASP A 110 -9.46 -9.32 -0.26
CA ASP A 110 -10.73 -9.24 -0.99
C ASP A 110 -11.42 -7.90 -0.74
N GLU A 111 -11.53 -7.48 0.52
CA GLU A 111 -12.19 -6.22 0.89
C GLU A 111 -11.35 -5.01 0.45
N LEU A 112 -10.02 -5.02 0.62
CA LEU A 112 -9.16 -3.94 0.11
C LEU A 112 -9.22 -3.81 -1.42
N SER A 113 -9.40 -4.91 -2.14
CA SER A 113 -9.54 -4.88 -3.61
C SER A 113 -10.81 -4.16 -4.10
N ALA A 114 -11.78 -3.94 -3.20
CA ALA A 114 -12.99 -3.17 -3.50
C ALA A 114 -12.78 -1.65 -3.41
N PHE A 115 -11.63 -1.18 -2.94
CA PHE A 115 -11.29 0.24 -2.96
C PHE A 115 -11.37 0.79 -4.40
N GLU A 116 -12.11 1.88 -4.59
CA GLU A 116 -12.36 2.46 -5.93
C GLU A 116 -11.34 3.54 -6.32
N GLY A 117 -10.36 3.82 -5.46
CA GLY A 117 -9.30 4.77 -5.73
C GLY A 117 -8.25 4.28 -6.73
N ARG A 118 -7.17 5.04 -6.84
CA ARG A 118 -6.11 4.83 -7.84
C ARG A 118 -5.02 3.88 -7.38
N ALA A 119 -4.63 3.91 -6.10
CA ALA A 119 -3.48 3.15 -5.65
C ALA A 119 -3.66 2.52 -4.26
N LEU A 120 -3.25 1.26 -4.14
CA LEU A 120 -3.01 0.57 -2.88
C LEU A 120 -1.51 0.49 -2.64
N VAL A 121 -1.04 1.07 -1.54
CA VAL A 121 0.37 1.08 -1.16
C VAL A 121 0.55 0.15 0.03
N LEU A 122 1.15 -1.01 -0.23
CA LEU A 122 1.29 -2.13 0.72
C LEU A 122 2.76 -2.55 0.81
N ASN A 123 3.66 -1.56 0.81
CA ASN A 123 5.10 -1.77 0.73
C ASN A 123 5.70 -2.34 2.03
N GLY A 124 4.91 -2.45 3.09
CA GLY A 124 5.26 -3.22 4.28
C GLY A 124 5.15 -4.74 4.12
N LEU A 125 4.40 -5.22 3.13
CA LEU A 125 4.14 -6.65 2.97
C LEU A 125 5.43 -7.39 2.66
N GLU A 126 5.82 -8.31 3.54
CA GLU A 126 7.01 -9.15 3.35
C GLU A 126 6.67 -10.43 2.58
N VAL A 127 5.43 -10.91 2.73
CA VAL A 127 4.92 -12.13 2.11
C VAL A 127 3.48 -11.96 1.64
N ILE A 128 3.13 -12.62 0.54
CA ILE A 128 1.75 -12.77 0.07
C ILE A 128 1.55 -14.19 -0.45
N ASP A 129 0.48 -14.85 0.00
CA ASP A 129 0.13 -16.17 -0.51
C ASP A 129 -0.65 -16.10 -1.83
N LEU A 130 -0.82 -17.25 -2.48
CA LEU A 130 -1.52 -17.35 -3.76
C LEU A 130 -3.00 -16.92 -3.69
N ILE A 131 -3.69 -17.18 -2.57
CA ILE A 131 -5.11 -16.87 -2.41
C ILE A 131 -5.27 -15.36 -2.24
N ALA A 132 -4.49 -14.74 -1.35
CA ALA A 132 -4.46 -13.30 -1.15
C ALA A 132 -4.06 -12.55 -2.43
N ALA A 133 -3.04 -13.02 -3.16
CA ALA A 133 -2.66 -12.44 -4.45
C ALA A 133 -3.82 -12.46 -5.46
N ARG A 134 -4.53 -13.59 -5.58
CA ARG A 134 -5.70 -13.72 -6.48
C ARG A 134 -6.85 -12.78 -6.13
N LYS A 135 -7.01 -12.46 -4.84
CA LYS A 135 -7.99 -11.47 -4.38
C LYS A 135 -7.52 -10.05 -4.67
N LEU A 136 -6.30 -9.71 -4.27
CA LEU A 136 -5.74 -8.38 -4.41
C LEU A 136 -5.71 -7.90 -5.87
N VAL A 137 -5.39 -8.77 -6.83
CA VAL A 137 -5.35 -8.41 -8.28
C VAL A 137 -6.72 -8.08 -8.87
N GLN A 138 -7.82 -8.28 -8.12
CA GLN A 138 -9.14 -7.81 -8.52
C GLN A 138 -9.29 -6.29 -8.39
N PHE A 139 -8.40 -5.62 -7.65
CA PHE A 139 -8.36 -4.17 -7.52
C PHE A 139 -8.37 -3.51 -8.91
N LYS A 140 -9.31 -2.57 -9.09
CA LYS A 140 -9.58 -1.92 -10.38
C LYS A 140 -8.84 -0.59 -10.56
N GLY A 141 -8.09 -0.16 -9.54
CA GLY A 141 -7.25 1.02 -9.63
C GLY A 141 -6.04 0.86 -10.55
N GLN A 142 -5.20 1.89 -10.56
CA GLN A 142 -4.08 2.02 -11.46
C GLN A 142 -2.80 1.36 -10.93
N ALA A 143 -2.60 1.31 -9.61
CA ALA A 143 -1.32 0.91 -9.03
C ALA A 143 -1.45 0.04 -7.77
N ILE A 144 -0.61 -0.98 -7.67
CA ILE A 144 -0.40 -1.75 -6.43
C ILE A 144 1.09 -1.74 -6.14
N PHE A 145 1.50 -1.29 -4.97
CA PHE A 145 2.90 -1.31 -4.55
C PHE A 145 3.14 -2.36 -3.47
N LEU A 146 4.13 -3.24 -3.71
CA LEU A 146 4.50 -4.38 -2.87
C LEU A 146 6.03 -4.46 -2.68
N ASP A 147 6.67 -3.31 -2.56
CA ASP A 147 8.13 -3.15 -2.50
C ASP A 147 8.77 -3.80 -1.26
N GLY A 148 7.99 -4.25 -0.28
CA GLY A 148 8.47 -5.01 0.88
C GLY A 148 8.73 -6.49 0.58
N ILE A 149 8.17 -7.03 -0.51
CA ILE A 149 8.29 -8.44 -0.85
C ILE A 149 9.71 -8.71 -1.36
N LYS A 150 10.45 -9.54 -0.62
CA LYS A 150 11.84 -9.89 -0.92
C LYS A 150 11.96 -11.06 -1.89
N GLU A 151 11.01 -11.98 -1.85
CA GLU A 151 10.99 -13.20 -2.67
C GLU A 151 9.57 -13.44 -3.21
N MET A 152 9.48 -13.85 -4.47
CA MET A 152 8.20 -14.19 -5.09
C MET A 152 8.34 -15.44 -5.94
N CYS A 153 7.60 -16.50 -5.57
CA CYS A 153 7.58 -17.70 -6.40
C CYS A 153 6.77 -17.47 -7.70
N PRO A 154 7.08 -18.20 -8.80
CA PRO A 154 6.39 -18.04 -10.08
C PRO A 154 4.86 -18.21 -9.99
N LYS A 155 4.35 -19.05 -9.08
CA LYS A 155 2.90 -19.26 -8.88
C LYS A 155 2.19 -18.00 -8.38
N VAL A 156 2.81 -17.25 -7.46
CA VAL A 156 2.26 -15.99 -6.95
C VAL A 156 2.35 -14.92 -8.03
N ALA A 157 3.48 -14.80 -8.72
CA ALA A 157 3.64 -13.89 -9.85
C ALA A 157 2.60 -14.15 -10.97
N GLU A 158 2.27 -15.42 -11.23
CA GLU A 158 1.26 -15.80 -12.22
C GLU A 158 -0.13 -15.26 -11.86
N ALA A 159 -0.47 -15.17 -10.58
CA ALA A 159 -1.71 -14.52 -10.16
C ALA A 159 -1.71 -13.02 -10.50
N PHE A 160 -0.57 -12.36 -10.31
CA PHE A 160 -0.38 -10.94 -10.60
C PHE A 160 -0.53 -10.57 -12.09
N VAL A 161 -0.27 -11.50 -13.02
CA VAL A 161 -0.60 -11.32 -14.45
C VAL A 161 -2.08 -10.98 -14.69
N GLY A 162 -2.96 -11.35 -13.74
CA GLY A 162 -4.38 -10.99 -13.73
C GLY A 162 -4.68 -9.51 -13.45
N PHE A 163 -3.76 -8.77 -12.83
CA PHE A 163 -3.93 -7.35 -12.54
C PHE A 163 -4.01 -6.55 -13.84
N ARG A 164 -4.99 -5.64 -13.88
CA ARG A 164 -5.32 -4.83 -15.08
C ARG A 164 -4.98 -3.35 -14.92
N GLY A 165 -4.35 -2.97 -13.82
CA GLY A 165 -3.81 -1.62 -13.65
C GLY A 165 -2.56 -1.39 -14.52
N LYS A 166 -1.96 -0.23 -14.31
CA LYS A 166 -0.85 0.30 -15.10
C LYS A 166 0.50 0.12 -14.41
N TYR A 167 0.54 0.14 -13.08
CA TYR A 167 1.77 0.24 -12.31
C TYR A 167 1.83 -0.80 -11.20
N VAL A 168 3.00 -1.40 -11.01
CA VAL A 168 3.22 -2.36 -9.93
C VAL A 168 4.56 -2.10 -9.27
N GLY A 169 4.56 -2.01 -7.95
CA GLY A 169 5.78 -1.96 -7.14
C GLY A 169 6.26 -3.36 -6.73
N MET A 170 7.49 -3.72 -7.10
CA MET A 170 8.19 -4.95 -6.65
C MET A 170 9.68 -4.67 -6.40
N TYR A 171 10.01 -3.46 -5.95
CA TYR A 171 11.40 -2.99 -5.83
C TYR A 171 12.24 -3.83 -4.85
N GLY A 172 11.59 -4.39 -3.81
CA GLY A 172 12.23 -5.17 -2.76
C GLY A 172 12.76 -6.54 -3.16
N LEU A 173 12.34 -7.07 -4.32
CA LEU A 173 12.77 -8.39 -4.78
C LEU A 173 14.30 -8.49 -4.77
N GLN A 174 14.82 -9.57 -4.20
CA GLN A 174 16.25 -9.78 -4.02
C GLN A 174 16.88 -10.59 -5.15
N GLU A 175 16.09 -11.40 -5.86
CA GLU A 175 16.52 -12.17 -7.02
C GLU A 175 15.35 -12.36 -7.99
N ILE A 176 15.63 -12.23 -9.28
CA ILE A 176 14.71 -12.59 -10.37
C ILE A 176 15.40 -13.61 -11.28
N ASP A 177 14.99 -14.86 -11.14
CA ASP A 177 15.47 -15.98 -11.94
C ASP A 177 14.75 -16.07 -13.31
N LYS A 178 15.10 -17.09 -14.10
CA LYS A 178 14.48 -17.31 -15.41
C LYS A 178 12.98 -17.62 -15.34
N GLU A 179 12.52 -18.27 -14.28
CA GLU A 179 11.14 -18.76 -14.16
C GLU A 179 10.22 -17.61 -13.79
N LEU A 180 10.62 -16.81 -12.81
CA LEU A 180 9.94 -15.60 -12.42
C LEU A 180 9.95 -14.59 -13.59
N MET A 181 11.08 -14.39 -14.26
CA MET A 181 11.15 -13.48 -15.41
C MET A 181 10.23 -13.92 -16.56
N ALA A 182 10.15 -15.22 -16.85
CA ALA A 182 9.25 -15.73 -17.88
C ALA A 182 7.77 -15.41 -17.57
N VAL A 183 7.38 -15.42 -16.30
CA VAL A 183 6.04 -14.98 -15.88
C VAL A 183 5.88 -13.47 -16.03
N LEU A 184 6.84 -12.68 -15.55
CA LEU A 184 6.78 -11.21 -15.62
C LEU A 184 6.69 -10.70 -17.07
N MET A 185 7.35 -11.35 -18.02
CA MET A 185 7.26 -11.00 -19.47
C MET A 185 5.87 -11.17 -20.07
N ARG A 186 4.97 -11.91 -19.41
CA ARG A 186 3.58 -12.07 -19.84
C ARG A 186 2.65 -11.00 -19.29
N TRP A 187 3.13 -10.21 -18.33
CA TRP A 187 2.33 -9.17 -17.70
C TRP A 187 2.14 -7.97 -18.63
N ARG A 188 0.95 -7.37 -18.59
CA ARG A 188 0.53 -6.26 -19.48
C ARG A 188 0.33 -4.94 -18.74
N VAL A 189 1.06 -4.74 -17.64
CA VAL A 189 1.16 -3.43 -16.99
C VAL A 189 1.99 -2.49 -17.86
N GLU A 190 1.93 -1.19 -17.60
CA GLU A 190 2.75 -0.21 -18.31
C GLU A 190 4.14 -0.14 -17.68
N LYS A 191 4.23 -0.16 -16.34
CA LYS A 191 5.50 -0.06 -15.63
C LYS A 191 5.57 -0.97 -14.41
N ILE A 192 6.77 -1.47 -14.15
CA ILE A 192 7.09 -2.26 -12.96
C ILE A 192 8.27 -1.60 -12.23
N SER A 193 8.12 -1.37 -10.93
CA SER A 193 9.25 -1.00 -10.07
C SER A 193 10.05 -2.25 -9.75
N LEU A 194 11.27 -2.35 -10.27
CA LEU A 194 12.20 -3.44 -9.97
C LEU A 194 13.65 -2.98 -10.11
N ARG A 195 14.56 -3.72 -9.48
CA ARG A 195 16.01 -3.49 -9.53
C ARG A 195 16.66 -4.35 -10.61
N GLU A 196 17.29 -3.74 -11.61
CA GLU A 196 17.96 -4.50 -12.69
C GLU A 196 19.13 -5.35 -12.18
N GLU A 197 19.76 -4.95 -11.08
CA GLU A 197 20.86 -5.65 -10.44
C GLU A 197 20.46 -7.01 -9.86
N VAL A 198 19.17 -7.23 -9.57
CA VAL A 198 18.69 -8.52 -9.00
C VAL A 198 18.33 -9.55 -10.07
N LEU A 199 18.38 -9.19 -11.35
CA LEU A 199 18.13 -10.13 -12.45
C LEU A 199 19.34 -11.03 -12.67
N THR A 200 19.10 -12.35 -12.64
CA THR A 200 20.07 -13.34 -13.09
C THR A 200 20.44 -13.15 -14.57
N MET A 201 21.55 -13.75 -15.01
CA MET A 201 21.94 -13.70 -16.42
C MET A 201 20.87 -14.28 -17.35
N GLU A 202 20.26 -15.42 -16.98
CA GLU A 202 19.18 -16.02 -17.76
C GLU A 202 17.94 -15.12 -17.81
N ALA A 203 17.59 -14.43 -16.72
CA ALA A 203 16.49 -13.46 -16.70
C ALA A 203 16.76 -12.26 -17.64
N LYS A 204 17.98 -11.71 -17.64
CA LYS A 204 18.37 -10.63 -18.56
C LYS A 204 18.27 -11.05 -20.02
N GLU A 205 18.66 -12.28 -20.34
CA GLU A 205 18.50 -12.84 -21.69
C GLU A 205 17.04 -12.98 -22.10
N ILE A 206 16.17 -13.44 -21.19
CA ILE A 206 14.72 -13.53 -21.45
C ILE A 206 14.16 -12.14 -21.73
N MET A 207 14.48 -11.17 -20.87
CA MET A 207 14.02 -9.79 -21.00
C MET A 207 14.46 -9.16 -22.33
N ALA A 208 15.73 -9.34 -22.72
CA ALA A 208 16.29 -8.80 -23.96
C ALA A 208 15.66 -9.37 -25.25
N ARG A 209 15.14 -10.61 -25.22
CA ARG A 209 14.50 -11.25 -26.39
C ARG A 209 13.07 -10.75 -26.63
N HIS A 210 12.44 -10.12 -25.64
CA HIS A 210 11.07 -9.64 -25.76
C HIS A 210 11.03 -8.18 -26.22
N LYS A 211 10.24 -7.88 -27.26
CA LYS A 211 10.12 -6.55 -27.90
C LYS A 211 9.32 -5.50 -27.09
N HIS A 212 9.22 -5.69 -25.77
CA HIS A 212 8.53 -4.87 -24.76
C HIS A 212 7.16 -5.40 -24.32
N SER A 213 6.97 -5.39 -22.99
CA SER A 213 5.70 -5.60 -22.28
C SER A 213 5.42 -4.50 -21.25
N TRP A 214 6.46 -3.96 -20.60
CA TRP A 214 6.41 -2.89 -19.60
C TRP A 214 7.78 -2.19 -19.47
N GLU A 215 7.81 -0.99 -18.87
CA GLU A 215 9.01 -0.22 -18.54
C GLU A 215 9.46 -0.48 -17.10
N ILE A 216 10.76 -0.62 -16.86
CA ILE A 216 11.31 -0.59 -15.50
C ILE A 216 11.29 0.85 -15.01
N ILE A 217 10.71 1.05 -13.84
CA ILE A 217 10.86 2.29 -13.08
C ILE A 217 11.67 1.99 -11.83
N GLY A 218 12.46 2.97 -11.37
CA GLY A 218 13.14 2.86 -10.07
C GLY A 218 12.15 2.99 -8.93
N ASP A 219 12.64 3.38 -7.76
CA ASP A 219 11.79 3.67 -6.61
C ASP A 219 10.89 4.89 -6.89
N VAL A 220 9.64 4.67 -7.30
CA VAL A 220 8.69 5.74 -7.68
C VAL A 220 7.56 5.81 -6.66
N TRP A 221 7.80 6.55 -5.59
CA TRP A 221 6.75 6.95 -4.64
C TRP A 221 6.23 8.37 -4.91
N ALA A 222 6.93 9.16 -5.72
CA ALA A 222 6.66 10.59 -5.86
C ALA A 222 5.72 10.97 -7.02
N ALA A 223 5.15 10.00 -7.74
CA ALA A 223 4.38 10.27 -8.97
C ALA A 223 2.88 9.93 -8.90
N PHE A 224 2.38 9.44 -7.76
CA PHE A 224 0.98 9.03 -7.59
C PHE A 224 0.28 9.76 -6.46
#